data_AF-A0A5B1BIL2-F1
#
_entry.id   AF-A0A5B1BIL2-F1
#
_cell.length_a   1.000
_cell.length_b   1.000
_cell.length_c   1.000
_cell.angle_alpha   90.00
_cell.angle_beta   90.00
_cell.angle_gamma   90.00
#
_symmetry.space_group_name_H-M   'P 1'
#
loop_
_entity.id
_entity.type
_entity.pdbx_description
1 polymer ?
#
loop_
_entity_poly.entity_id
_entity_poly.type
_entity_poly.pdbx_seq_one_letter_code
_entity_poly.pdbx_strand_id
1 'polypeptide(L)'
;MVQPTIKSIALLLIIIFFYSCEEEESHFINTEQTSPQVIQVQDTTYTDTQLKQVLEEEKQLIEVTRKGYIRDISGMDVEKTNPKKIYVHYMPWFQSKDFDGYWGKHWTMANQNPDNIDSNGKREIASYYYPAIGPYSSNDPDLHEYHFLMMKLAGVDGVIFDWYGSKDLHDYKKIKIATETFITTLEDLGLGFSIMYEDRAAVHAYNQEISPSIVKAAQDDFLYIIDTYFSSPKYIKHNNKNLLFIFGPHYITTQNEWNTIFDALPIENHPDFLTLWASNNLVGKNATGEFLWVDKGHLSTHENYYNTYDIVNMTTVGSSYPGFRSFYADGGWTEGINNWSIDHDAGQTFAETLNYTHHELSDFIQIITWNDFGEGTMIEPTKEFGFTYLQLLQQYTGVKFTPNDLKVALKLYKARKNYRNNKKIQKYLDRAYFYVKKRNLKRANKIIKAITRFY
;
A
#
# COMPACT_ATOMS: atom_id res chain seq x y z
N MET A 1 45.53 -40.81 -44.71
CA MET A 1 44.83 -41.60 -43.68
C MET A 1 44.37 -40.64 -42.59
N VAL A 2 43.05 -40.55 -42.41
CA VAL A 2 42.30 -40.25 -41.18
C VAL A 2 42.45 -38.85 -40.52
N GLN A 3 41.31 -38.14 -40.47
CA GLN A 3 40.99 -36.98 -39.61
C GLN A 3 41.13 -37.30 -38.11
N PRO A 4 41.06 -36.28 -37.24
CA PRO A 4 39.82 -36.21 -36.46
C PRO A 4 39.21 -34.79 -36.33
N THR A 5 37.90 -34.83 -36.24
CA THR A 5 36.92 -33.79 -35.98
C THR A 5 36.82 -33.42 -34.50
N ILE A 6 36.61 -32.15 -34.16
CA ILE A 6 35.96 -31.73 -32.92
C ILE A 6 34.72 -30.91 -33.30
N LYS A 7 33.54 -31.44 -32.96
CA LYS A 7 32.23 -30.81 -33.15
C LYS A 7 31.93 -29.91 -31.95
N SER A 8 31.57 -28.65 -32.22
CA SER A 8 30.89 -27.77 -31.27
C SER A 8 29.43 -28.19 -31.14
N ILE A 9 28.92 -28.29 -29.91
CA ILE A 9 27.49 -28.48 -29.61
C ILE A 9 27.00 -27.14 -29.06
N ALA A 10 26.24 -26.41 -29.87
CA ALA A 10 25.40 -25.30 -29.41
C ALA A 10 24.00 -25.87 -29.17
N LEU A 11 23.51 -25.74 -27.93
CA LEU A 11 22.18 -26.15 -27.52
C LEU A 11 21.21 -25.01 -27.84
N LEU A 12 20.40 -25.15 -28.90
CA LEU A 12 19.36 -24.19 -29.27
C LEU A 12 18.06 -24.57 -28.54
N LEU A 13 17.67 -23.77 -27.53
CA LEU A 13 16.36 -23.86 -26.87
C LEU A 13 15.33 -23.12 -27.74
N ILE A 14 14.45 -23.87 -28.40
CA ILE A 14 13.31 -23.35 -29.16
C ILE A 14 12.14 -23.18 -28.19
N ILE A 15 11.76 -21.94 -27.90
CA ILE A 15 10.52 -21.59 -27.20
C ILE A 15 9.48 -21.23 -28.26
N ILE A 16 8.43 -22.05 -28.37
CA ILE A 16 7.30 -21.82 -29.27
C ILE A 16 6.25 -20.98 -28.51
N PHE A 17 6.06 -19.73 -28.94
CA PHE A 17 4.91 -18.91 -28.56
C PHE A 17 3.77 -19.14 -29.56
N PHE A 18 2.64 -19.67 -29.10
CA PHE A 18 1.40 -19.63 -29.86
C PHE A 18 0.74 -18.26 -29.68
N TYR A 19 0.88 -17.41 -30.70
CA TYR A 19 0.00 -16.25 -30.90
C TYR A 19 -1.27 -16.74 -31.60
N SER A 20 -2.42 -16.61 -30.94
CA SER A 20 -3.73 -16.74 -31.57
C SER A 20 -4.24 -15.34 -31.88
N CYS A 21 -3.95 -14.84 -33.08
CA CYS A 21 -4.69 -13.73 -33.69
C CYS A 21 -5.80 -14.34 -34.54
N GLU A 22 -7.06 -14.12 -34.19
CA GLU A 22 -8.16 -14.14 -35.16
C GLU A 22 -8.53 -12.69 -35.44
N GLU A 23 -8.25 -12.25 -36.67
CA GLU A 23 -8.86 -11.10 -37.32
C GLU A 23 -10.25 -11.52 -37.80
N GLU A 24 -11.29 -10.75 -37.50
CA GLU A 24 -12.56 -10.82 -38.22
C GLU A 24 -12.81 -9.53 -39.00
N GLU A 25 -13.11 -9.73 -40.28
CA GLU A 25 -13.29 -8.74 -41.33
C GLU A 25 -14.52 -7.83 -41.12
N SER A 26 -14.35 -6.56 -41.46
CA SER A 26 -15.41 -5.55 -41.43
C SER A 26 -16.36 -5.68 -42.63
N HIS A 27 -17.56 -6.19 -42.41
CA HIS A 27 -18.70 -6.00 -43.32
C HIS A 27 -19.62 -4.89 -42.80
N PHE A 28 -19.62 -3.75 -43.51
CA PHE A 28 -20.57 -2.67 -43.29
C PHE A 28 -21.98 -3.08 -43.76
N ILE A 29 -22.89 -3.30 -42.81
CA ILE A 29 -24.33 -3.29 -43.05
C ILE A 29 -24.94 -2.17 -42.21
N ASN A 30 -25.67 -1.30 -42.89
CA ASN A 30 -26.33 -0.13 -42.35
C ASN A 30 -27.69 -0.55 -41.76
N THR A 31 -27.87 -0.53 -40.44
CA THR A 31 -29.19 -0.67 -39.81
C THR A 31 -29.30 0.15 -38.51
N GLU A 32 -30.36 0.96 -38.51
CA GLU A 32 -31.09 1.71 -37.49
C GLU A 32 -30.70 1.64 -35.99
N GLN A 33 -30.87 2.79 -35.33
CA GLN A 33 -30.73 3.04 -33.90
C GLN A 33 -31.42 1.98 -33.02
N THR A 34 -30.62 1.30 -32.19
CA THR A 34 -31.08 0.70 -30.94
C THR A 34 -30.11 1.05 -29.83
N SER A 35 -30.65 1.62 -28.74
CA SER A 35 -29.90 1.91 -27.52
C SER A 35 -29.25 0.61 -27.00
N PRO A 36 -27.99 0.60 -26.53
CA PRO A 36 -27.37 -0.61 -26.03
C PRO A 36 -28.14 -1.11 -24.80
N GLN A 37 -28.86 -2.22 -24.92
CA GLN A 37 -29.29 -2.98 -23.76
C GLN A 37 -28.03 -3.58 -23.12
N VAL A 38 -27.70 -3.13 -21.92
CA VAL A 38 -26.70 -3.78 -21.07
C VAL A 38 -27.21 -5.18 -20.77
N ILE A 39 -26.71 -6.18 -21.51
CA ILE A 39 -26.93 -7.58 -21.17
C ILE A 39 -26.23 -7.81 -19.83
N GLN A 40 -26.99 -7.81 -18.73
CA GLN A 40 -26.47 -8.29 -17.46
C GLN A 40 -26.22 -9.79 -17.62
N VAL A 41 -24.97 -10.17 -17.90
CA VAL A 41 -24.53 -11.57 -17.85
C VAL A 41 -24.76 -12.06 -16.42
N GLN A 42 -25.81 -12.87 -16.25
CA GLN A 42 -26.17 -13.38 -14.94
C GLN A 42 -25.12 -14.38 -14.47
N ASP A 43 -24.48 -14.11 -13.34
CA ASP A 43 -23.52 -15.00 -12.71
C ASP A 43 -24.20 -16.31 -12.29
N THR A 44 -23.89 -17.41 -12.98
CA THR A 44 -24.53 -18.74 -12.78
C THR A 44 -23.88 -19.58 -11.68
N THR A 45 -22.90 -19.03 -10.93
CA THR A 45 -22.15 -19.81 -9.91
C THR A 45 -23.04 -20.36 -8.79
N TYR A 46 -24.13 -19.67 -8.46
CA TYR A 46 -25.08 -20.06 -7.42
C TYR A 46 -26.52 -19.91 -7.91
N THR A 47 -27.40 -20.81 -7.48
CA THR A 47 -28.83 -20.69 -7.76
C THR A 47 -29.48 -19.60 -6.90
N ASP A 48 -30.59 -19.03 -7.37
CA ASP A 48 -31.34 -18.03 -6.59
C ASP A 48 -31.77 -18.60 -5.21
N THR A 49 -32.11 -19.89 -5.13
CA THR A 49 -32.41 -20.57 -3.85
C THR A 49 -31.20 -20.55 -2.91
N GLN A 50 -30.01 -20.88 -3.41
CA GLN A 50 -28.78 -20.87 -2.61
C GLN A 50 -28.41 -19.46 -2.13
N LEU A 51 -28.66 -18.44 -2.96
CA LEU A 51 -28.38 -17.04 -2.63
C LEU A 51 -29.41 -16.47 -1.64
N LYS A 52 -30.69 -16.81 -1.76
CA LYS A 52 -31.72 -16.42 -0.77
C LYS A 52 -31.45 -17.08 0.58
N GLN A 53 -31.07 -18.36 0.57
CA GLN A 53 -30.76 -19.09 1.79
C GLN A 53 -29.62 -18.44 2.58
N VAL A 54 -28.51 -18.01 1.92
CA VAL A 54 -27.42 -17.34 2.65
C VAL A 54 -27.86 -16.02 3.28
N LEU A 55 -28.76 -15.26 2.63
CA LEU A 55 -29.28 -14.02 3.21
C LEU A 55 -30.15 -14.26 4.45
N GLU A 56 -30.95 -15.33 4.48
CA GLU A 56 -31.72 -15.70 5.67
C GLU A 56 -30.83 -16.20 6.81
N GLU A 57 -29.81 -17.01 6.49
CA GLU A 57 -28.80 -17.44 7.47
C GLU A 57 -28.07 -16.23 8.10
N GLU A 58 -27.59 -15.28 7.28
CA GLU A 58 -26.91 -14.09 7.80
C GLU A 58 -27.85 -13.15 8.56
N LYS A 59 -29.13 -13.08 8.20
CA LYS A 59 -30.12 -12.27 8.93
C LYS A 59 -30.23 -12.73 10.38
N GLN A 60 -30.30 -14.04 10.60
CA GLN A 60 -30.34 -14.62 11.95
C GLN A 60 -29.07 -14.28 12.74
N LEU A 61 -27.89 -14.41 12.12
CA LEU A 61 -26.61 -14.09 12.76
C LEU A 61 -26.45 -12.60 13.09
N ILE A 62 -26.96 -11.70 12.24
CA ILE A 62 -27.00 -10.26 12.48
C ILE A 62 -27.86 -9.94 13.72
N GLU A 63 -29.01 -10.61 13.88
CA GLU A 63 -29.88 -10.41 15.04
C GLU A 63 -29.22 -10.88 16.35
N VAL A 64 -28.50 -12.00 16.32
CA VAL A 64 -27.75 -12.52 17.48
C VAL A 64 -26.61 -11.57 17.86
N THR A 65 -25.84 -11.11 16.87
CA THR A 65 -24.74 -10.13 17.09
C THR A 65 -25.26 -8.83 17.70
N ARG A 66 -26.40 -8.32 17.20
CA ARG A 66 -27.02 -7.08 17.71
C ARG A 66 -27.39 -7.17 19.20
N LYS A 67 -27.74 -8.36 19.70
CA LYS A 67 -28.08 -8.57 21.11
C LYS A 67 -26.84 -8.70 22.02
N GLY A 68 -25.64 -8.58 21.47
CA GLY A 68 -24.37 -8.67 22.20
C GLY A 68 -23.95 -10.11 22.54
N TYR A 69 -24.62 -11.12 22.00
CA TYR A 69 -24.31 -12.53 22.31
C TYR A 69 -23.04 -13.04 21.61
N ILE A 70 -22.59 -12.35 20.55
CA ILE A 70 -21.36 -12.67 19.83
C ILE A 70 -20.63 -11.35 19.56
N ARG A 71 -19.36 -11.27 19.95
CA ARG A 71 -18.44 -10.20 19.58
C ARG A 71 -17.25 -10.83 18.86
N ASP A 72 -16.91 -10.27 17.70
CA ASP A 72 -15.68 -10.66 17.02
C ASP A 72 -14.50 -9.93 17.66
N ILE A 73 -13.51 -10.71 18.07
CA ILE A 73 -12.24 -10.23 18.64
C ILE A 73 -11.04 -10.78 17.86
N SER A 74 -11.30 -11.44 16.74
CA SER A 74 -10.25 -12.08 15.96
C SER A 74 -9.57 -11.12 14.99
N GLY A 75 -8.26 -11.29 14.81
CA GLY A 75 -7.52 -10.75 13.68
C GLY A 75 -7.68 -11.60 12.42
N MET A 76 -6.92 -11.25 11.37
CA MET A 76 -6.77 -12.05 10.17
C MET A 76 -5.40 -12.73 10.16
N ASP A 77 -5.25 -13.93 10.72
CA ASP A 77 -3.96 -14.63 10.69
C ASP A 77 -3.69 -15.21 9.29
N VAL A 78 -2.55 -14.87 8.68
CA VAL A 78 -2.20 -15.30 7.33
C VAL A 78 -0.95 -16.18 7.40
N GLU A 79 -1.10 -17.43 6.96
CA GLU A 79 0.01 -18.37 6.86
C GLU A 79 0.85 -18.05 5.62
N LYS A 80 2.16 -17.95 5.80
CA LYS A 80 3.16 -17.76 4.74
C LYS A 80 4.12 -18.94 4.71
N THR A 81 4.52 -19.38 3.52
CA THR A 81 5.63 -20.34 3.41
C THR A 81 6.97 -19.65 3.47
N ASN A 82 7.07 -18.39 3.01
CA ASN A 82 8.22 -17.52 3.25
C ASN A 82 7.94 -16.63 4.49
N PRO A 83 8.62 -16.86 5.62
CA PRO A 83 8.34 -16.16 6.87
C PRO A 83 8.90 -14.72 6.93
N LYS A 84 9.70 -14.29 5.95
CA LYS A 84 10.30 -12.93 5.94
C LYS A 84 9.21 -11.88 6.11
N LYS A 85 9.43 -10.93 7.02
CA LYS A 85 8.46 -9.87 7.31
C LYS A 85 8.40 -8.88 6.17
N ILE A 86 7.18 -8.56 5.74
CA ILE A 86 6.90 -7.60 4.68
C ILE A 86 6.13 -6.43 5.28
N TYR A 87 6.73 -5.25 5.24
CA TYR A 87 6.10 -3.99 5.56
C TYR A 87 5.96 -3.15 4.29
N VAL A 88 4.89 -2.37 4.18
CA VAL A 88 4.65 -1.55 2.98
C VAL A 88 4.61 -0.09 3.40
N HIS A 89 5.40 0.73 2.70
CA HIS A 89 5.35 2.18 2.87
C HIS A 89 4.00 2.73 2.37
N TYR A 90 3.34 3.60 3.13
CA TYR A 90 2.00 4.07 2.83
C TYR A 90 1.91 5.58 2.93
N MET A 91 1.27 6.19 1.94
CA MET A 91 0.98 7.61 1.85
C MET A 91 -0.46 7.91 2.31
N PRO A 92 -0.68 8.45 3.53
CA PRO A 92 -2.03 8.70 4.07
C PRO A 92 -2.54 10.12 3.71
N TRP A 93 -2.27 10.59 2.49
CA TRP A 93 -2.37 12.00 2.15
C TRP A 93 -3.45 12.37 1.10
N PHE A 94 -4.27 11.42 0.66
CA PHE A 94 -5.25 11.66 -0.41
C PHE A 94 -6.58 12.21 0.13
N GLN A 95 -7.20 13.15 -0.58
CA GLN A 95 -8.55 13.67 -0.24
C GLN A 95 -9.44 13.71 -1.49
N SER A 96 -10.66 13.19 -1.38
CA SER A 96 -11.63 13.18 -2.47
C SER A 96 -12.80 14.12 -2.22
N LYS A 97 -13.35 14.67 -3.30
CA LYS A 97 -14.42 15.67 -3.19
C LYS A 97 -15.71 15.14 -2.56
N ASP A 98 -16.02 13.87 -2.76
CA ASP A 98 -17.23 13.24 -2.22
C ASP A 98 -17.15 12.92 -0.73
N PHE A 99 -15.95 12.76 -0.19
CA PHE A 99 -15.73 12.45 1.22
C PHE A 99 -15.26 13.69 2.00
N ASP A 100 -14.24 14.39 1.51
CA ASP A 100 -13.62 15.54 2.17
C ASP A 100 -14.20 16.89 1.74
N GLY A 101 -15.02 16.91 0.68
CA GLY A 101 -15.62 18.14 0.12
C GLY A 101 -14.76 18.87 -0.92
N TYR A 102 -13.51 18.45 -1.14
CA TYR A 102 -12.58 19.00 -2.13
C TYR A 102 -11.56 17.95 -2.60
N TRP A 103 -10.86 18.22 -3.69
CA TRP A 103 -9.73 17.40 -4.15
C TRP A 103 -8.43 17.86 -3.50
N GLY A 104 -7.74 16.96 -2.80
CA GLY A 104 -6.46 17.25 -2.15
C GLY A 104 -5.31 17.44 -3.15
N LYS A 105 -4.25 18.14 -2.71
CA LYS A 105 -3.09 18.46 -3.56
C LYS A 105 -2.36 17.24 -4.13
N HIS A 106 -2.51 16.08 -3.50
CA HIS A 106 -1.90 14.82 -3.96
C HIS A 106 -2.66 14.17 -5.13
N TRP A 107 -3.91 14.61 -5.41
CA TRP A 107 -4.60 14.27 -6.66
C TRP A 107 -4.48 15.37 -7.72
N THR A 108 -4.21 16.61 -7.34
CA THR A 108 -4.21 17.76 -8.28
C THR A 108 -2.81 18.18 -8.68
N MET A 109 -1.82 18.02 -7.79
CA MET A 109 -0.59 18.82 -7.77
C MET A 109 -0.93 20.29 -8.09
N ALA A 110 -0.14 20.98 -8.91
CA ALA A 110 -0.47 22.33 -9.39
C ALA A 110 -1.34 22.32 -10.67
N ASN A 111 -1.22 21.28 -11.50
CA ASN A 111 -1.68 21.34 -12.90
C ASN A 111 -2.89 20.45 -13.25
N GLN A 112 -3.37 19.60 -12.35
CA GLN A 112 -4.46 18.65 -12.64
C GLN A 112 -5.76 19.05 -11.93
N ASN A 113 -6.90 18.82 -12.57
CA ASN A 113 -8.20 19.08 -11.98
C ASN A 113 -9.12 17.85 -12.07
N PRO A 114 -9.30 17.09 -10.96
CA PRO A 114 -10.11 15.87 -10.99
C PRO A 114 -11.61 16.09 -11.23
N ASP A 115 -12.11 17.33 -11.26
CA ASP A 115 -13.46 17.61 -11.76
C ASP A 115 -13.57 17.46 -13.29
N ASN A 116 -12.45 17.51 -14.02
CA ASN A 116 -12.39 17.15 -15.43
C ASN A 116 -12.47 15.61 -15.55
N ILE A 117 -13.45 15.13 -16.32
CA ILE A 117 -13.73 13.71 -16.52
C ILE A 117 -13.75 13.43 -18.02
N ASP A 118 -12.98 12.44 -18.47
CA ASP A 118 -12.96 12.02 -19.86
C ASP A 118 -14.21 11.18 -20.24
N SER A 119 -14.33 10.82 -21.52
CA SER A 119 -15.45 10.01 -22.03
C SER A 119 -15.56 8.61 -21.41
N ASN A 120 -14.50 8.11 -20.78
CA ASN A 120 -14.43 6.81 -20.13
C ASN A 120 -14.64 6.90 -18.61
N GLY A 121 -14.97 8.10 -18.08
CA GLY A 121 -15.15 8.33 -16.65
C GLY A 121 -13.83 8.43 -15.86
N LYS A 122 -12.68 8.55 -16.53
CA LYS A 122 -11.37 8.79 -15.87
C LYS A 122 -11.27 10.27 -15.50
N ARG A 123 -10.94 10.55 -14.24
CA ARG A 123 -10.65 11.91 -13.75
C ARG A 123 -9.23 12.32 -14.13
N GLU A 124 -9.03 13.60 -14.40
CA GLU A 124 -7.70 14.20 -14.56
C GLU A 124 -7.01 14.30 -13.19
N ILE A 125 -6.07 13.40 -12.91
CA ILE A 125 -5.35 13.31 -11.64
C ILE A 125 -3.83 13.40 -11.85
N ALA A 126 -3.10 13.79 -10.82
CA ALA A 126 -1.65 13.93 -10.81
C ALA A 126 -0.91 12.59 -10.67
N SER A 127 -1.14 11.70 -11.65
CA SER A 127 -0.44 10.44 -11.79
C SER A 127 -0.55 9.91 -13.22
N TYR A 128 0.49 9.20 -13.66
CA TYR A 128 0.40 8.39 -14.88
C TYR A 128 -0.41 7.10 -14.68
N TYR A 129 -0.64 6.68 -13.43
CA TYR A 129 -1.27 5.42 -13.08
C TYR A 129 -2.60 5.68 -12.38
N TYR A 130 -3.67 5.02 -12.84
CA TYR A 130 -5.00 5.31 -12.32
C TYR A 130 -5.45 4.23 -11.32
N PRO A 131 -5.75 4.59 -10.06
CA PRO A 131 -6.20 3.61 -9.06
C PRO A 131 -7.40 2.80 -9.59
N ALA A 132 -7.40 1.49 -9.39
CA ALA A 132 -8.46 0.59 -9.89
C ALA A 132 -9.83 0.93 -9.29
N ILE A 133 -9.84 1.57 -8.12
CA ILE A 133 -11.02 2.05 -7.40
C ILE A 133 -11.34 3.54 -7.65
N GLY A 134 -10.55 4.22 -8.49
CA GLY A 134 -10.61 5.68 -8.70
C GLY A 134 -9.95 6.48 -7.57
N PRO A 135 -9.79 7.81 -7.74
CA PRO A 135 -9.23 8.66 -6.70
C PRO A 135 -10.14 8.68 -5.47
N TYR A 136 -9.53 8.63 -4.29
CA TYR A 136 -10.20 8.35 -3.02
C TYR A 136 -9.74 9.31 -1.92
N SER A 137 -10.38 9.21 -0.75
CA SER A 137 -9.95 9.86 0.48
C SER A 137 -9.25 8.89 1.40
N SER A 138 -8.10 9.26 1.95
CA SER A 138 -7.41 8.49 2.99
C SER A 138 -8.21 8.41 4.30
N ASN A 139 -9.24 9.23 4.49
CA ASN A 139 -10.12 9.18 5.68
C ASN A 139 -11.32 8.23 5.50
N ASP A 140 -11.47 7.60 4.33
CA ASP A 140 -12.62 6.77 4.01
C ASP A 140 -12.52 5.38 4.70
N PRO A 141 -13.43 5.02 5.63
CA PRO A 141 -13.34 3.75 6.33
C PRO A 141 -13.51 2.53 5.41
N ASP A 142 -14.24 2.65 4.30
CA ASP A 142 -14.35 1.55 3.33
C ASP A 142 -13.01 1.34 2.60
N LEU A 143 -12.24 2.41 2.38
CA LEU A 143 -10.89 2.33 1.81
C LEU A 143 -9.95 1.60 2.75
N HIS A 144 -10.02 1.88 4.05
CA HIS A 144 -9.20 1.19 5.07
C HIS A 144 -9.44 -0.32 5.03
N GLU A 145 -10.72 -0.72 5.01
CA GLU A 145 -11.14 -2.12 4.89
C GLU A 145 -10.54 -2.73 3.61
N TYR A 146 -10.68 -2.05 2.48
CA TYR A 146 -10.17 -2.51 1.18
C TYR A 146 -8.64 -2.67 1.15
N HIS A 147 -7.89 -1.63 1.51
CA HIS A 147 -6.43 -1.66 1.46
C HIS A 147 -5.85 -2.74 2.38
N PHE A 148 -6.31 -2.80 3.62
CA PHE A 148 -5.76 -3.77 4.56
C PHE A 148 -6.18 -5.20 4.26
N LEU A 149 -7.38 -5.44 3.73
CA LEU A 149 -7.72 -6.76 3.21
C LEU A 149 -6.82 -7.17 2.04
N MET A 150 -6.56 -6.27 1.10
CA MET A 150 -5.65 -6.56 -0.02
C MET A 150 -4.24 -6.89 0.47
N MET A 151 -3.71 -6.10 1.40
CA MET A 151 -2.41 -6.33 2.04
C MET A 151 -2.37 -7.71 2.74
N LYS A 152 -3.36 -8.04 3.58
CA LYS A 152 -3.43 -9.34 4.26
C LYS A 152 -3.49 -10.50 3.26
N LEU A 153 -4.33 -10.39 2.24
CA LEU A 153 -4.47 -11.41 1.19
C LEU A 153 -3.20 -11.57 0.34
N ALA A 154 -2.31 -10.58 0.33
CA ALA A 154 -1.01 -10.62 -0.32
C ALA A 154 0.15 -11.03 0.61
N GLY A 155 -0.10 -11.24 1.91
CA GLY A 155 0.92 -11.67 2.87
C GLY A 155 1.73 -10.53 3.51
N VAL A 156 1.24 -9.29 3.44
CA VAL A 156 1.83 -8.13 4.15
C VAL A 156 1.59 -8.26 5.66
N ASP A 157 2.63 -7.97 6.44
CA ASP A 157 2.61 -8.02 7.91
C ASP A 157 2.26 -6.68 8.56
N GLY A 158 2.53 -5.56 7.89
CA GLY A 158 2.30 -4.24 8.45
C GLY A 158 2.57 -3.07 7.50
N VAL A 159 2.35 -1.87 8.01
CA VAL A 159 2.39 -0.61 7.26
C VAL A 159 3.37 0.36 7.88
N ILE A 160 4.16 1.04 7.06
CA ILE A 160 5.02 2.15 7.49
C ILE A 160 4.36 3.43 6.99
N PHE A 161 3.76 4.22 7.88
CA PHE A 161 3.06 5.45 7.49
C PHE A 161 4.04 6.60 7.34
N ASP A 162 4.00 7.26 6.18
CA ASP A 162 4.64 8.56 6.00
C ASP A 162 3.97 9.62 6.89
N TRP A 163 4.76 10.44 7.59
CA TRP A 163 4.24 11.30 8.64
C TRP A 163 5.01 12.62 8.80
N TYR A 164 4.27 13.72 8.77
CA TYR A 164 4.78 15.10 8.63
C TYR A 164 4.61 15.97 9.89
N GLY A 165 4.66 15.38 11.07
CA GLY A 165 4.60 16.15 12.30
C GLY A 165 3.20 16.33 12.88
N SER A 166 3.18 16.78 14.14
CA SER A 166 1.98 16.92 14.97
C SER A 166 1.23 18.22 14.72
N LYS A 167 1.85 19.18 14.03
CA LYS A 167 1.39 20.58 13.91
C LYS A 167 0.43 20.78 12.74
N ASP A 168 -0.41 21.82 12.85
CA ASP A 168 -1.38 22.19 11.82
C ASP A 168 -0.74 23.11 10.77
N LEU A 169 0.06 22.50 9.88
CA LEU A 169 0.77 23.19 8.82
C LEU A 169 0.59 22.45 7.49
N HIS A 170 0.45 23.17 6.38
CA HIS A 170 0.17 22.60 5.06
C HIS A 170 -1.00 21.59 5.09
N ASP A 171 -0.72 20.32 4.79
CA ASP A 171 -1.63 19.18 4.90
C ASP A 171 -1.29 18.22 6.04
N TYR A 172 -0.34 18.56 6.91
CA TYR A 172 0.23 17.65 7.92
C TYR A 172 -0.81 17.18 8.93
N LYS A 173 -1.69 18.07 9.38
CA LYS A 173 -2.84 17.68 10.21
C LYS A 173 -3.75 16.67 9.53
N LYS A 174 -3.96 16.79 8.22
CA LYS A 174 -4.83 15.88 7.46
C LYS A 174 -4.19 14.50 7.35
N ILE A 175 -2.89 14.45 7.06
CA ILE A 175 -2.07 13.24 7.05
C ILE A 175 -2.12 12.57 8.42
N LYS A 176 -1.88 13.33 9.49
CA LYS A 176 -1.95 12.84 10.88
C LYS A 176 -3.30 12.23 11.23
N ILE A 177 -4.39 12.95 10.94
CA ILE A 177 -5.77 12.46 11.17
C ILE A 177 -6.00 11.19 10.36
N ALA A 178 -5.62 11.16 9.08
CA ALA A 178 -5.77 9.97 8.25
C ALA A 178 -5.01 8.78 8.85
N THR A 179 -3.72 8.94 9.20
CA THR A 179 -2.90 7.93 9.90
C THR A 179 -3.62 7.36 11.13
N GLU A 180 -4.16 8.22 11.98
CA GLU A 180 -4.88 7.81 13.19
C GLU A 180 -6.18 7.05 12.88
N THR A 181 -6.92 7.45 11.84
CA THR A 181 -8.16 6.76 11.45
C THR A 181 -7.92 5.34 10.94
N PHE A 182 -6.75 5.05 10.36
CA PHE A 182 -6.39 3.70 9.91
C PHE A 182 -6.22 2.70 11.07
N ILE A 183 -5.79 3.17 12.26
CA ILE A 183 -5.31 2.30 13.35
C ILE A 183 -6.36 1.27 13.75
N THR A 184 -7.63 1.66 13.87
CA THR A 184 -8.70 0.73 14.32
C THR A 184 -8.86 -0.45 13.36
N THR A 185 -8.95 -0.19 12.06
CA THR A 185 -9.13 -1.24 11.03
C THR A 185 -7.86 -2.09 10.88
N LEU A 186 -6.69 -1.44 10.98
CA LEU A 186 -5.39 -2.09 10.95
C LEU A 186 -5.24 -3.09 12.11
N GLU A 187 -5.61 -2.67 13.33
CA GLU A 187 -5.60 -3.52 14.52
C GLU A 187 -6.61 -4.67 14.44
N ASP A 188 -7.83 -4.40 13.93
CA ASP A 188 -8.86 -5.43 13.74
C ASP A 188 -8.43 -6.53 12.77
N LEU A 189 -7.63 -6.22 11.75
CA LEU A 189 -7.05 -7.21 10.83
C LEU A 189 -5.72 -7.79 11.32
N GLY A 190 -5.18 -7.25 12.41
CA GLY A 190 -3.93 -7.70 13.02
C GLY A 190 -2.69 -7.38 12.20
N LEU A 191 -2.72 -6.35 11.36
CA LEU A 191 -1.51 -5.77 10.76
C LEU A 191 -0.72 -5.02 11.84
N GLY A 192 0.60 -4.94 11.69
CA GLY A 192 1.43 -4.01 12.46
C GLY A 192 1.52 -2.64 11.78
N PHE A 193 1.96 -1.61 12.51
CA PHE A 193 2.36 -0.35 11.90
C PHE A 193 3.55 0.34 12.57
N SER A 194 4.24 1.20 11.83
CA SER A 194 5.25 2.12 12.33
C SER A 194 5.13 3.47 11.64
N ILE A 195 5.81 4.47 12.18
CA ILE A 195 5.88 5.81 11.61
C ILE A 195 7.22 6.01 10.88
N MET A 196 7.17 6.71 9.75
CA MET A 196 8.33 7.29 9.09
C MET A 196 8.21 8.81 9.12
N TYR A 197 9.07 9.43 9.90
CA TYR A 197 9.05 10.88 10.12
C TYR A 197 9.85 11.62 9.06
N GLU A 198 9.35 12.78 8.66
CA GLU A 198 9.95 13.71 7.71
C GLU A 198 10.48 14.96 8.46
N ASP A 199 11.81 15.11 8.61
CA ASP A 199 12.40 16.18 9.42
C ASP A 199 12.21 17.59 8.84
N ARG A 200 11.81 17.70 7.57
CA ARG A 200 11.32 18.95 6.98
C ARG A 200 10.12 19.54 7.72
N ALA A 201 9.29 18.71 8.35
CA ALA A 201 8.16 19.19 9.14
C ALA A 201 8.62 20.12 10.28
N ALA A 202 9.72 19.77 10.96
CA ALA A 202 10.30 20.60 12.01
C ALA A 202 10.85 21.93 11.47
N VAL A 203 11.47 21.92 10.29
CA VAL A 203 11.94 23.14 9.61
C VAL A 203 10.78 24.06 9.27
N HIS A 204 9.71 23.52 8.70
CA HIS A 204 8.54 24.29 8.34
C HIS A 204 7.84 24.89 9.57
N ALA A 205 7.74 24.13 10.67
CA ALA A 205 7.18 24.64 11.93
C ALA A 205 8.01 25.79 12.52
N TYR A 206 9.34 25.69 12.46
CA TYR A 206 10.24 26.77 12.88
C TYR A 206 10.11 28.02 11.98
N ASN A 207 10.13 27.83 10.66
CA ASN A 207 10.03 28.94 9.69
C ASN A 207 8.69 29.69 9.78
N GLN A 208 7.63 29.03 10.25
CA GLN A 208 6.31 29.62 10.48
C GLN A 208 6.14 30.15 11.92
N GLU A 209 7.22 30.20 12.71
CA GLU A 209 7.22 30.67 14.10
C GLU A 209 6.27 29.90 15.03
N ILE A 210 5.88 28.67 14.65
CA ILE A 210 5.03 27.77 15.44
C ILE A 210 5.87 27.10 16.55
N SER A 211 7.16 26.87 16.27
CA SER A 211 8.12 26.31 17.22
C SER A 211 9.32 27.26 17.41
N PRO A 212 9.86 27.39 18.62
CA PRO A 212 11.02 28.26 18.88
C PRO A 212 12.33 27.77 18.25
N SER A 213 12.42 26.50 17.86
CA SER A 213 13.55 25.93 17.13
C SER A 213 13.16 24.66 16.37
N ILE A 214 14.00 24.27 15.40
CA ILE A 214 13.85 23.01 14.65
C ILE A 214 13.95 21.80 15.59
N VAL A 215 14.96 21.78 16.46
CA VAL A 215 15.15 20.72 17.48
C VAL A 215 13.92 20.59 18.39
N LYS A 216 13.35 21.72 18.84
CA LYS A 216 12.16 21.69 19.70
C LYS A 216 10.93 21.17 18.94
N ALA A 217 10.78 21.51 17.66
CA ALA A 217 9.69 20.99 16.84
C ALA A 217 9.79 19.47 16.70
N ALA A 218 10.99 18.94 16.41
CA ALA A 218 11.23 17.51 16.31
C ALA A 218 11.01 16.77 17.64
N GLN A 219 11.42 17.37 18.78
CA GLN A 219 11.13 16.82 20.11
C GLN A 219 9.63 16.68 20.36
N ASP A 220 8.86 17.73 20.07
CA ASP A 220 7.39 17.70 20.23
C ASP A 220 6.75 16.61 19.36
N ASP A 221 7.25 16.44 18.14
CA ASP A 221 6.76 15.44 17.20
C ASP A 221 7.10 14.01 17.66
N PHE A 222 8.30 13.75 18.16
CA PHE A 222 8.67 12.45 18.73
C PHE A 222 7.88 12.14 20.00
N LEU A 223 7.66 13.12 20.88
CA LEU A 223 6.83 12.96 22.07
C LEU A 223 5.37 12.66 21.68
N TYR A 224 4.85 13.29 20.63
CA TYR A 224 3.52 12.98 20.09
C TYR A 224 3.44 11.54 19.58
N ILE A 225 4.45 11.09 18.82
CA ILE A 225 4.53 9.71 18.32
C ILE A 225 4.53 8.71 19.48
N ILE A 226 5.31 8.99 20.53
CA ILE A 226 5.37 8.13 21.72
C ILE A 226 4.01 8.06 22.43
N ASP A 227 3.40 9.21 22.72
CA ASP A 227 2.13 9.28 23.45
C ASP A 227 0.96 8.66 22.66
N THR A 228 0.94 8.88 21.34
CA THR A 228 -0.20 8.51 20.49
C THR A 228 -0.09 7.09 19.94
N TYR A 229 1.11 6.66 19.54
CA TYR A 229 1.28 5.45 18.73
C TYR A 229 1.98 4.30 19.47
N PHE A 230 2.96 4.58 20.35
CA PHE A 230 3.76 3.52 20.98
C PHE A 230 2.98 2.65 21.97
N SER A 231 1.81 3.11 22.44
CA SER A 231 0.92 2.31 23.29
C SER A 231 0.10 1.29 22.51
N SER A 232 0.03 1.38 21.18
CA SER A 232 -0.73 0.41 20.39
C SER A 232 -0.12 -0.99 20.53
N PRO A 233 -0.94 -2.04 20.72
CA PRO A 233 -0.47 -3.43 20.70
C PRO A 233 0.02 -3.87 19.31
N LYS A 234 -0.21 -3.06 18.27
CA LYS A 234 0.20 -3.31 16.89
C LYS A 234 1.28 -2.36 16.39
N TYR A 235 1.81 -1.48 17.24
CA TYR A 235 3.02 -0.76 16.90
C TYR A 235 4.18 -1.76 16.70
N ILE A 236 4.83 -1.73 15.54
CA ILE A 236 5.88 -2.68 15.17
C ILE A 236 7.05 -2.51 16.13
N LYS A 237 7.52 -3.63 16.67
CA LYS A 237 8.73 -3.70 17.47
C LYS A 237 9.79 -4.50 16.74
N HIS A 238 11.01 -3.99 16.79
CA HIS A 238 12.21 -4.67 16.34
C HIS A 238 13.26 -4.55 17.46
N ASN A 239 14.01 -5.63 17.72
CA ASN A 239 14.93 -5.70 18.87
C ASN A 239 14.30 -5.28 20.22
N ASN A 240 13.04 -5.67 20.44
CA ASN A 240 12.21 -5.31 21.61
C ASN A 240 11.96 -3.80 21.82
N LYS A 241 12.28 -2.96 20.85
CA LYS A 241 12.02 -1.51 20.84
C LYS A 241 11.01 -1.15 19.78
N ASN A 242 10.30 -0.04 19.96
CA ASN A 242 9.38 0.48 18.95
C ASN A 242 10.16 0.94 17.72
N LEU A 243 9.76 0.46 16.55
CA LEU A 243 10.43 0.78 15.29
C LEU A 243 10.01 2.18 14.80
N LEU A 244 10.97 3.06 14.54
CA LEU A 244 10.72 4.40 14.03
C LEU A 244 11.70 4.70 12.90
N PHE A 245 11.18 5.18 11.78
CA PHE A 245 11.98 5.58 10.63
C PHE A 245 12.08 7.10 10.56
N ILE A 246 13.16 7.58 9.96
CA ILE A 246 13.25 8.94 9.43
C ILE A 246 13.54 8.88 7.94
N PHE A 247 12.73 9.54 7.13
CA PHE A 247 13.04 9.75 5.72
C PHE A 247 14.11 10.84 5.61
N GLY A 248 15.36 10.41 5.51
CA GLY A 248 16.55 11.24 5.66
C GLY A 248 17.41 10.77 6.84
N PRO A 249 17.89 11.67 7.73
CA PRO A 249 17.53 13.09 7.82
C PRO A 249 18.10 13.95 6.69
N HIS A 250 17.35 14.98 6.29
CA HIS A 250 17.78 15.93 5.26
C HIS A 250 18.09 17.32 5.81
N TYR A 251 17.55 17.66 6.98
CA TYR A 251 17.62 19.01 7.55
C TYR A 251 18.23 19.06 8.95
N ILE A 252 18.02 18.02 9.76
CA ILE A 252 18.67 17.87 11.07
C ILE A 252 19.86 16.94 10.87
N THR A 253 21.04 17.49 10.58
CA THR A 253 22.14 16.71 10.02
C THR A 253 23.32 16.52 10.96
N THR A 254 23.17 16.80 12.26
CA THR A 254 24.26 16.60 13.23
C THR A 254 23.88 15.70 14.39
N GLN A 255 24.82 14.84 14.81
CA GLN A 255 24.63 13.94 15.94
C GLN A 255 24.28 14.71 17.23
N ASN A 256 24.79 15.93 17.42
CA ASN A 256 24.50 16.71 18.62
C ASN A 256 23.06 17.20 18.70
N GLU A 257 22.46 17.58 17.56
CA GLU A 257 21.04 17.92 17.49
C GLU A 257 20.19 16.69 17.79
N TRP A 258 20.52 15.54 17.19
CA TRP A 258 19.83 14.27 17.46
C TRP A 258 19.96 13.80 18.91
N ASN A 259 21.13 13.96 19.53
CA ASN A 259 21.28 13.71 20.97
C ASN A 259 20.32 14.58 21.77
N THR A 260 20.23 15.87 21.44
CA THR A 260 19.32 16.80 22.14
C THR A 260 17.85 16.40 21.94
N ILE A 261 17.48 15.89 20.76
CA ILE A 261 16.13 15.37 20.51
C ILE A 261 15.85 14.15 21.39
N PHE A 262 16.76 13.17 21.38
CA PHE A 262 16.61 11.92 22.13
C PHE A 262 16.67 12.11 23.65
N ASP A 263 17.50 13.04 24.14
CA ASP A 263 17.63 13.34 25.57
C ASP A 263 16.33 13.91 26.19
N ALA A 264 15.38 14.37 25.36
CA ALA A 264 14.05 14.80 25.80
C ALA A 264 13.03 13.66 25.90
N LEU A 265 13.37 12.45 25.43
CA LEU A 265 12.47 11.30 25.40
C LEU A 265 12.68 10.42 26.66
N PRO A 266 11.65 9.71 27.14
CA PRO A 266 11.84 8.68 28.15
C PRO A 266 12.78 7.58 27.64
N ILE A 267 13.76 7.16 28.46
CA ILE A 267 14.82 6.22 28.06
C ILE A 267 14.23 4.88 27.61
N GLU A 268 13.17 4.41 28.27
CA GLU A 268 12.42 3.21 27.95
C GLU A 268 11.69 3.28 26.61
N ASN A 269 11.47 4.49 26.09
CA ASN A 269 10.82 4.77 24.81
C ASN A 269 11.81 5.10 23.69
N HIS A 270 13.13 5.01 23.92
CA HIS A 270 14.09 5.18 22.83
C HIS A 270 13.83 4.14 21.73
N PRO A 271 13.48 4.57 20.50
CA PRO A 271 13.08 3.68 19.45
C PRO A 271 14.26 2.87 18.89
N ASP A 272 13.92 1.83 18.13
CA ASP A 272 14.79 1.30 17.10
C ASP A 272 14.71 2.25 15.90
N PHE A 273 15.72 3.11 15.75
CA PHE A 273 15.66 4.30 14.88
C PHE A 273 16.45 4.09 13.60
N LEU A 274 15.73 4.02 12.47
CA LEU A 274 16.31 3.73 11.16
C LEU A 274 16.35 4.98 10.28
N THR A 275 17.51 5.28 9.72
CA THR A 275 17.70 6.39 8.78
C THR A 275 17.66 5.90 7.33
N LEU A 276 17.51 6.81 6.39
CA LEU A 276 17.82 6.52 4.99
C LEU A 276 19.29 6.09 4.88
N TRP A 277 19.60 5.29 3.85
CA TRP A 277 20.94 4.80 3.59
C TRP A 277 21.99 5.92 3.57
N ALA A 278 23.18 5.61 4.11
CA ALA A 278 24.35 6.47 4.17
C ALA A 278 24.13 7.76 4.98
N SER A 279 23.22 7.71 5.95
CA SER A 279 22.84 8.85 6.79
C SER A 279 22.97 8.58 8.30
N ASN A 280 23.38 7.37 8.70
CA ASN A 280 23.54 7.00 10.10
C ASN A 280 24.52 7.91 10.87
N ASN A 281 25.56 8.41 10.21
CA ASN A 281 26.56 9.31 10.78
C ASN A 281 25.96 10.68 11.15
N LEU A 282 24.86 11.09 10.49
CA LEU A 282 24.15 12.33 10.78
C LEU A 282 23.41 12.25 12.13
N VAL A 283 22.96 11.06 12.53
CA VAL A 283 22.26 10.83 13.80
C VAL A 283 23.18 10.18 14.86
N GLY A 284 24.32 9.64 14.43
CA GLY A 284 25.36 9.06 15.27
C GLY A 284 24.90 7.85 16.07
N LYS A 285 25.20 7.85 17.38
CA LYS A 285 24.82 6.77 18.31
C LYS A 285 23.31 6.48 18.39
N ASN A 286 22.47 7.37 17.85
CA ASN A 286 21.02 7.22 17.88
C ASN A 286 20.49 6.32 16.74
N ALA A 287 21.26 6.13 15.66
CA ALA A 287 20.90 5.17 14.60
C ALA A 287 21.10 3.74 15.09
N THR A 288 20.13 2.88 14.78
CA THR A 288 20.25 1.43 14.98
C THR A 288 20.30 0.66 13.66
N GLY A 289 20.03 1.32 12.54
CA GLY A 289 20.06 0.73 11.22
C GLY A 289 19.68 1.72 10.13
N GLU A 290 19.56 1.21 8.92
CA GLU A 290 19.22 1.99 7.75
C GLU A 290 18.22 1.27 6.84
N PHE A 291 17.61 2.03 5.92
CA PHE A 291 16.79 1.52 4.84
C PHE A 291 17.12 2.22 3.53
N LEU A 292 16.84 1.55 2.42
CA LEU A 292 17.06 2.07 1.07
C LEU A 292 15.73 2.49 0.41
N TRP A 293 15.74 3.58 -0.35
CA TRP A 293 14.63 4.02 -1.20
C TRP A 293 14.86 3.68 -2.68
N VAL A 294 13.92 4.00 -3.57
CA VAL A 294 14.16 3.91 -5.01
C VAL A 294 15.21 4.93 -5.44
N ASP A 295 16.16 4.49 -6.25
CA ASP A 295 17.28 5.31 -6.73
C ASP A 295 17.59 5.02 -8.21
N LYS A 296 18.11 6.02 -8.91
CA LYS A 296 18.45 5.95 -10.35
C LYS A 296 19.40 4.82 -10.72
N GLY A 297 20.23 4.35 -9.79
CA GLY A 297 21.14 3.23 -10.00
C GLY A 297 20.45 1.85 -9.94
N HIS A 298 19.15 1.81 -9.60
CA HIS A 298 18.35 0.59 -9.50
C HIS A 298 19.06 -0.49 -8.66
N LEU A 299 19.22 -1.72 -9.19
CA LEU A 299 19.89 -2.81 -8.48
C LEU A 299 21.37 -2.58 -8.18
N SER A 300 22.06 -1.73 -8.94
CA SER A 300 23.46 -1.40 -8.59
C SER A 300 23.55 -0.62 -7.28
N THR A 301 22.55 0.22 -6.99
CA THR A 301 22.43 0.90 -5.70
C THR A 301 22.07 -0.09 -4.59
N HIS A 302 21.20 -1.06 -4.88
CA HIS A 302 20.88 -2.12 -3.92
C HIS A 302 22.13 -2.93 -3.57
N GLU A 303 22.88 -3.36 -4.58
CA GLU A 303 24.13 -4.12 -4.39
C GLU A 303 25.11 -3.33 -3.51
N ASN A 304 25.33 -2.05 -3.81
CA ASN A 304 26.21 -1.20 -3.00
C ASN A 304 25.73 -1.06 -1.56
N TYR A 305 24.43 -0.87 -1.36
CA TYR A 305 23.82 -0.80 -0.03
C TYR A 305 24.09 -2.11 0.73
N TYR A 306 23.61 -3.25 0.24
CA TYR A 306 23.74 -4.51 1.00
C TYR A 306 25.19 -4.92 1.23
N ASN A 307 26.07 -4.80 0.21
CA ASN A 307 27.49 -5.12 0.37
C ASN A 307 28.20 -4.23 1.42
N THR A 308 27.71 -3.01 1.64
CA THR A 308 28.23 -2.13 2.71
C THR A 308 27.81 -2.62 4.10
N TYR A 309 26.61 -3.21 4.22
CA TYR A 309 26.02 -3.61 5.50
C TYR A 309 26.20 -5.09 5.87
N ASP A 310 26.67 -5.93 4.95
CA ASP A 310 27.03 -7.34 5.19
C ASP A 310 28.09 -7.53 6.30
N ILE A 311 28.77 -6.45 6.71
CA ILE A 311 29.88 -6.44 7.67
C ILE A 311 29.64 -5.61 8.94
N VAL A 312 28.43 -5.05 9.15
CA VAL A 312 28.13 -4.24 10.35
C VAL A 312 26.93 -4.79 11.12
N ASN A 313 27.00 -4.74 12.45
CA ASN A 313 25.93 -5.20 13.35
C ASN A 313 24.84 -4.13 13.50
N MET A 314 24.20 -3.74 12.39
CA MET A 314 23.11 -2.77 12.33
C MET A 314 21.90 -3.38 11.61
N THR A 315 20.71 -2.91 11.95
CA THR A 315 19.48 -3.31 11.27
C THR A 315 19.52 -2.91 9.80
N THR A 316 19.26 -3.85 8.92
CA THR A 316 19.31 -3.66 7.47
C THR A 316 17.97 -4.01 6.87
N VAL A 317 17.32 -3.02 6.27
CA VAL A 317 15.98 -3.19 5.66
C VAL A 317 16.10 -3.56 4.18
N GLY A 318 15.43 -4.63 3.78
CA GLY A 318 15.20 -5.04 2.40
C GLY A 318 14.34 -4.01 1.66
N SER A 319 14.56 -3.77 0.37
CA SER A 319 13.83 -2.75 -0.39
C SER A 319 13.36 -3.31 -1.73
N SER A 320 12.07 -3.16 -2.02
CA SER A 320 11.48 -3.60 -3.30
C SER A 320 10.47 -2.59 -3.82
N TYR A 321 10.52 -2.31 -5.12
CA TYR A 321 9.63 -1.36 -5.80
C TYR A 321 9.26 -1.84 -7.19
N PRO A 322 8.08 -1.46 -7.71
CA PRO A 322 7.59 -1.97 -8.99
C PRO A 322 8.14 -1.23 -10.21
N GLY A 323 8.81 -0.10 -10.01
CA GLY A 323 9.21 0.86 -11.02
C GLY A 323 9.23 2.26 -10.41
N PHE A 324 9.57 3.26 -11.22
CA PHE A 324 9.57 4.66 -10.82
C PHE A 324 9.37 5.56 -12.03
N ARG A 325 8.35 6.41 -11.97
CA ARG A 325 8.11 7.44 -12.98
C ARG A 325 7.28 8.55 -12.35
N SER A 326 7.97 9.59 -11.87
CA SER A 326 7.31 10.66 -11.15
C SER A 326 6.49 11.58 -12.06
N PHE A 327 5.33 12.01 -11.58
CA PHE A 327 4.46 12.99 -12.22
C PHE A 327 4.79 14.43 -11.77
N TYR A 328 5.82 14.64 -10.93
CA TYR A 328 6.08 15.95 -10.31
C TYR A 328 6.27 17.08 -11.32
N ALA A 329 7.06 16.86 -12.38
CA ALA A 329 7.28 17.86 -13.42
C ALA A 329 5.98 18.21 -14.17
N ASP A 330 5.25 17.20 -14.66
CA ASP A 330 3.98 17.39 -15.39
C ASP A 330 2.87 17.96 -14.47
N GLY A 331 2.91 17.59 -13.19
CA GLY A 331 2.05 18.09 -12.13
C GLY A 331 2.38 19.51 -11.68
N GLY A 332 3.49 20.09 -12.13
CA GLY A 332 3.89 21.47 -11.82
C GLY A 332 4.51 21.66 -10.43
N TRP A 333 5.00 20.58 -9.82
CA TRP A 333 5.82 20.65 -8.61
C TRP A 333 7.29 20.83 -8.96
N THR A 334 7.98 21.68 -8.19
CA THR A 334 9.42 21.96 -8.38
C THR A 334 10.33 21.15 -7.48
N GLU A 335 9.81 20.69 -6.33
CA GLU A 335 10.52 19.80 -5.42
C GLU A 335 10.40 18.35 -5.90
N GLY A 336 11.46 17.57 -5.72
CA GLY A 336 11.47 16.14 -6.09
C GLY A 336 11.57 15.84 -7.58
N ILE A 337 11.64 16.86 -8.46
CA ILE A 337 11.82 16.64 -9.91
C ILE A 337 13.06 15.79 -10.16
N ASN A 338 12.86 14.74 -10.94
CA ASN A 338 13.89 13.83 -11.42
C ASN A 338 13.75 13.70 -12.95
N ASN A 339 14.87 13.44 -13.62
CA ASN A 339 14.93 13.24 -15.07
C ASN A 339 15.21 11.78 -15.45
N TRP A 340 14.92 10.85 -14.53
CA TRP A 340 15.17 9.43 -14.68
C TRP A 340 13.91 8.64 -14.32
N SER A 341 13.81 7.43 -14.85
CA SER A 341 12.72 6.50 -14.56
C SER A 341 13.28 5.09 -14.49
N ILE A 342 12.54 4.21 -13.81
CA ILE A 342 12.73 2.77 -13.85
C ILE A 342 11.44 2.19 -14.40
N ASP A 343 11.53 1.49 -15.53
CA ASP A 343 10.34 0.94 -16.18
C ASP A 343 9.68 -0.12 -15.28
N HIS A 344 8.36 -0.21 -15.38
CA HIS A 344 7.60 -1.21 -14.62
C HIS A 344 7.64 -2.61 -15.25
N ASP A 345 8.01 -2.68 -16.54
CA ASP A 345 8.17 -3.89 -17.35
C ASP A 345 7.09 -4.95 -17.12
N ALA A 346 5.83 -4.51 -17.14
CA ALA A 346 4.64 -5.34 -16.92
C ALA A 346 4.71 -6.22 -15.64
N GLY A 347 5.42 -5.77 -14.60
CA GLY A 347 5.61 -6.49 -13.34
C GLY A 347 7.00 -7.10 -13.15
N GLN A 348 7.83 -7.16 -14.20
CA GLN A 348 9.13 -7.81 -14.14
C GLN A 348 10.08 -7.10 -13.16
N THR A 349 10.12 -5.77 -13.16
CA THR A 349 10.93 -4.97 -12.23
C THR A 349 10.59 -5.30 -10.78
N PHE A 350 9.29 -5.38 -10.44
CA PHE A 350 8.88 -5.76 -9.09
C PHE A 350 9.31 -7.18 -8.74
N ALA A 351 9.18 -8.12 -9.68
CA ALA A 351 9.60 -9.51 -9.47
C ALA A 351 11.11 -9.59 -9.23
N GLU A 352 11.90 -8.80 -9.97
CA GLU A 352 13.35 -8.72 -9.85
C GLU A 352 13.77 -8.12 -8.50
N THR A 353 13.25 -6.96 -8.11
CA THR A 353 13.60 -6.34 -6.83
C THR A 353 13.10 -7.19 -5.65
N LEU A 354 11.93 -7.81 -5.75
CA LEU A 354 11.36 -8.61 -4.66
C LEU A 354 12.16 -9.91 -4.41
N ASN A 355 12.65 -10.55 -5.48
CA ASN A 355 13.47 -11.76 -5.39
C ASN A 355 14.97 -11.48 -5.31
N TYR A 356 15.38 -10.24 -5.00
CA TYR A 356 16.77 -9.87 -4.89
C TYR A 356 17.46 -10.65 -3.75
N THR A 357 18.61 -11.26 -4.02
CA THR A 357 19.23 -12.28 -3.14
C THR A 357 19.61 -11.74 -1.77
N HIS A 358 20.03 -10.47 -1.67
CA HIS A 358 20.40 -9.87 -0.39
C HIS A 358 19.22 -9.68 0.58
N HIS A 359 17.97 -9.85 0.13
CA HIS A 359 16.83 -9.91 1.04
C HIS A 359 16.92 -11.03 2.07
N GLU A 360 17.67 -12.11 1.79
CA GLU A 360 17.93 -13.16 2.77
C GLU A 360 18.64 -12.61 4.01
N LEU A 361 19.56 -11.66 3.82
CA LEU A 361 20.37 -11.02 4.86
C LEU A 361 19.65 -9.86 5.58
N SER A 362 18.63 -9.28 4.96
CA SER A 362 17.83 -8.22 5.59
C SER A 362 17.00 -8.71 6.79
N ASP A 363 16.77 -7.88 7.80
CA ASP A 363 15.91 -8.22 8.95
C ASP A 363 14.44 -8.39 8.53
N PHE A 364 13.99 -7.51 7.63
CA PHE A 364 12.66 -7.48 7.02
C PHE A 364 12.70 -6.67 5.72
N ILE A 365 11.64 -6.74 4.92
CA ILE A 365 11.54 -6.02 3.64
C ILE A 365 10.50 -4.90 3.74
N GLN A 366 10.87 -3.71 3.27
CA GLN A 366 9.98 -2.62 2.94
C GLN A 366 9.62 -2.66 1.45
N ILE A 367 8.32 -2.59 1.14
CA ILE A 367 7.82 -2.36 -0.21
C ILE A 367 7.56 -0.87 -0.40
N ILE A 368 8.11 -0.34 -1.49
CA ILE A 368 8.06 1.06 -1.91
C ILE A 368 7.20 1.10 -3.17
N THR A 369 5.93 1.49 -3.11
CA THR A 369 5.10 1.86 -1.96
C THR A 369 3.73 1.20 -2.13
N TRP A 370 2.83 1.33 -1.16
CA TRP A 370 1.43 0.98 -1.38
C TRP A 370 0.83 1.87 -2.47
N ASN A 371 0.87 3.19 -2.29
CA ASN A 371 0.04 4.13 -3.03
C ASN A 371 0.70 5.49 -3.33
N ASP A 372 2.02 5.56 -3.49
CA ASP A 372 2.64 6.79 -4.00
C ASP A 372 2.44 6.91 -5.52
N PHE A 373 1.25 7.43 -5.87
CA PHE A 373 0.85 7.73 -7.24
C PHE A 373 1.65 8.87 -7.86
N GLY A 374 2.20 9.77 -7.05
CA GLY A 374 3.02 10.88 -7.52
C GLY A 374 4.37 10.42 -8.05
N GLU A 375 4.97 9.40 -7.43
CA GLU A 375 6.26 8.83 -7.86
C GLU A 375 6.12 7.67 -8.85
N GLY A 376 4.93 7.08 -8.95
CA GLY A 376 4.76 5.90 -9.78
C GLY A 376 5.27 4.63 -9.11
N THR A 377 5.39 4.55 -7.78
CA THR A 377 5.94 3.38 -7.09
C THR A 377 4.85 2.45 -6.51
N MET A 378 3.57 2.70 -6.79
CA MET A 378 2.46 1.99 -6.17
C MET A 378 2.40 0.49 -6.51
N ILE A 379 2.13 -0.33 -5.49
CA ILE A 379 1.66 -1.73 -5.66
C ILE A 379 0.14 -1.87 -5.48
N GLU A 380 -0.54 -0.81 -5.05
CA GLU A 380 -2.01 -0.73 -5.05
C GLU A 380 -2.55 -1.06 -6.46
N PRO A 381 -3.63 -1.84 -6.57
CA PRO A 381 -4.20 -2.16 -7.88
C PRO A 381 -4.55 -0.91 -8.69
N THR A 382 -4.07 -0.86 -9.94
CA THR A 382 -4.36 0.21 -10.89
C THR A 382 -5.12 -0.32 -12.11
N LYS A 383 -5.60 0.56 -12.98
CA LYS A 383 -6.16 0.15 -14.28
C LYS A 383 -5.10 -0.49 -15.18
N GLU A 384 -3.86 -0.04 -15.06
CA GLU A 384 -2.72 -0.46 -15.88
C GLU A 384 -2.21 -1.85 -15.47
N PHE A 385 -2.14 -2.13 -14.16
CA PHE A 385 -1.53 -3.35 -13.64
C PHE A 385 -2.51 -4.34 -13.01
N GLY A 386 -3.78 -3.94 -12.79
CA GLY A 386 -4.76 -4.79 -12.12
C GLY A 386 -4.22 -5.31 -10.79
N PHE A 387 -4.20 -6.63 -10.61
CA PHE A 387 -3.65 -7.26 -9.40
C PHE A 387 -2.21 -7.78 -9.57
N THR A 388 -1.49 -7.46 -10.64
CA THR A 388 -0.19 -8.08 -10.95
C THR A 388 0.81 -8.01 -9.78
N TYR A 389 1.01 -6.84 -9.17
CA TYR A 389 1.95 -6.70 -8.05
C TYR A 389 1.53 -7.51 -6.81
N LEU A 390 0.24 -7.49 -6.47
CA LEU A 390 -0.27 -8.29 -5.34
C LEU A 390 -0.16 -9.79 -5.61
N GLN A 391 -0.28 -10.23 -6.87
CA GLN A 391 -0.07 -11.64 -7.26
C GLN A 391 1.40 -12.06 -7.10
N LEU A 392 2.33 -11.20 -7.52
CA LEU A 392 3.76 -11.43 -7.32
C LEU A 392 4.09 -11.51 -5.82
N LEU A 393 3.48 -10.65 -5.01
CA LEU A 393 3.65 -10.69 -3.56
C LEU A 393 3.01 -11.96 -2.93
N GLN A 394 1.86 -12.41 -3.43
CA GLN A 394 1.26 -13.70 -3.03
C GLN A 394 2.20 -14.87 -3.31
N GLN A 395 2.87 -14.87 -4.47
CA GLN A 395 3.84 -15.89 -4.84
C GLN A 395 5.08 -15.84 -3.94
N TYR A 396 5.65 -14.66 -3.72
CA TYR A 396 6.85 -14.47 -2.90
C TYR A 396 6.63 -14.88 -1.43
N THR A 397 5.50 -14.45 -0.86
CA THR A 397 5.12 -14.79 0.53
C THR A 397 4.62 -16.24 0.66
N GLY A 398 4.15 -16.82 -0.45
CA GLY A 398 3.59 -18.16 -0.53
C GLY A 398 2.30 -18.34 0.27
N VAL A 399 1.50 -17.28 0.37
CA VAL A 399 0.14 -17.38 0.91
C VAL A 399 -0.73 -18.24 -0.01
N LYS A 400 -1.73 -18.93 0.58
CA LYS A 400 -2.64 -19.82 -0.16
C LYS A 400 -3.73 -19.08 -0.96
N PHE A 401 -3.76 -17.75 -0.89
CA PHE A 401 -4.76 -16.92 -1.54
C PHE A 401 -4.44 -16.73 -3.03
N THR A 402 -5.48 -16.42 -3.78
CA THR A 402 -5.45 -16.31 -5.24
C THR A 402 -5.88 -14.92 -5.70
N PRO A 403 -5.72 -14.58 -7.00
CA PRO A 403 -6.25 -13.33 -7.54
C PRO A 403 -7.78 -13.23 -7.40
N ASN A 404 -8.49 -14.37 -7.33
CA ASN A 404 -9.92 -14.37 -7.09
C ASN A 404 -10.29 -13.94 -5.67
N ASP A 405 -9.44 -14.18 -4.68
CA ASP A 405 -9.65 -13.73 -3.31
C ASP A 405 -9.49 -12.21 -3.20
N LEU A 406 -8.50 -11.64 -3.89
CA LEU A 406 -8.34 -10.19 -4.06
C LEU A 406 -9.60 -9.57 -4.71
N LYS A 407 -10.16 -10.22 -5.75
CA LYS A 407 -11.43 -9.79 -6.35
C LYS A 407 -12.59 -9.76 -5.34
N VAL A 408 -12.62 -10.65 -4.33
CA VAL A 408 -13.66 -10.61 -3.29
C VAL A 408 -13.55 -9.34 -2.45
N ALA A 409 -12.34 -8.95 -2.03
CA ALA A 409 -12.12 -7.69 -1.31
C ALA A 409 -12.53 -6.48 -2.16
N LEU A 410 -12.19 -6.46 -3.45
CA LEU A 410 -12.64 -5.40 -4.36
C LEU A 410 -14.18 -5.37 -4.52
N LYS A 411 -14.84 -6.53 -4.61
CA LYS A 411 -16.30 -6.61 -4.68
C LYS A 411 -16.96 -6.12 -3.40
N LEU A 412 -16.38 -6.43 -2.24
CA LEU A 412 -16.84 -5.94 -0.95
C LEU A 412 -16.79 -4.41 -0.91
N TYR A 413 -15.65 -3.81 -1.25
CA TYR A 413 -15.50 -2.36 -1.37
C TYR A 413 -16.55 -1.74 -2.30
N LYS A 414 -16.69 -2.27 -3.52
CA LYS A 414 -17.69 -1.78 -4.47
C LYS A 414 -19.12 -1.89 -3.94
N ALA A 415 -19.45 -2.97 -3.23
CA ALA A 415 -20.75 -3.14 -2.61
C ALA A 415 -20.96 -2.13 -1.46
N ARG A 416 -19.94 -1.85 -0.63
CA ARG A 416 -20.00 -0.80 0.41
C ARG A 416 -20.39 0.53 -0.21
N LYS A 417 -19.72 0.92 -1.30
CA LYS A 417 -19.99 2.17 -2.04
C LYS A 417 -21.39 2.20 -2.66
N ASN A 418 -21.79 1.15 -3.36
CA ASN A 418 -23.08 1.07 -4.03
C ASN A 418 -24.25 1.17 -3.03
N TYR A 419 -24.11 0.58 -1.84
CA TYR A 419 -25.17 0.54 -0.84
C TYR A 419 -24.87 1.41 0.39
N ARG A 420 -24.06 2.47 0.24
CA ARG A 420 -23.59 3.33 1.36
C ARG A 420 -24.71 3.87 2.26
N ASN A 421 -25.86 4.17 1.66
CA ASN A 421 -27.03 4.71 2.39
C ASN A 421 -27.99 3.64 2.92
N ASN A 422 -27.76 2.36 2.61
CA ASN A 422 -28.63 1.25 3.02
C ASN A 422 -28.08 0.54 4.25
N LYS A 423 -28.46 1.03 5.44
CA LYS A 423 -28.03 0.47 6.74
C LYS A 423 -28.32 -1.03 6.90
N LYS A 424 -29.35 -1.57 6.25
CA LYS A 424 -29.66 -3.01 6.31
C LYS A 424 -28.62 -3.81 5.51
N ILE A 425 -28.30 -3.38 4.31
CA ILE A 425 -27.31 -4.05 3.46
C ILE A 425 -25.91 -3.93 4.05
N GLN A 426 -25.56 -2.78 4.64
CA GLN A 426 -24.27 -2.60 5.32
C GLN A 426 -24.03 -3.68 6.39
N LYS A 427 -25.05 -4.08 7.15
CA LYS A 427 -24.91 -5.18 8.13
C LYS A 427 -24.58 -6.53 7.48
N TYR A 428 -25.08 -6.81 6.28
CA TYR A 428 -24.69 -8.02 5.55
C TYR A 428 -23.27 -7.92 5.01
N LEU A 429 -22.83 -6.72 4.62
CA LEU A 429 -21.46 -6.48 4.20
C LEU A 429 -20.48 -6.60 5.38
N ASP A 430 -20.87 -6.22 6.60
CA ASP A 430 -20.11 -6.49 7.84
C ASP A 430 -19.93 -8.00 8.06
N ARG A 431 -20.96 -8.80 7.73
CA ARG A 431 -20.85 -10.27 7.75
C ARG A 431 -19.89 -10.77 6.67
N ALA A 432 -19.93 -10.20 5.47
CA ALA A 432 -18.98 -10.56 4.41
C ALA A 432 -17.54 -10.25 4.84
N TYR A 433 -17.27 -9.04 5.36
CA TYR A 433 -15.99 -8.65 5.96
C TYR A 433 -15.52 -9.66 7.01
N PHE A 434 -16.38 -10.01 7.97
CA PHE A 434 -16.10 -11.04 8.98
C PHE A 434 -15.64 -12.37 8.35
N TYR A 435 -16.31 -12.83 7.29
CA TYR A 435 -15.90 -14.07 6.62
C TYR A 435 -14.58 -13.93 5.86
N VAL A 436 -14.28 -12.75 5.28
CA VAL A 436 -12.94 -12.49 4.72
C VAL A 436 -11.88 -12.60 5.81
N LYS A 437 -12.08 -11.94 6.95
CA LYS A 437 -11.17 -11.98 8.11
C LYS A 437 -10.96 -13.41 8.63
N LYS A 438 -12.01 -14.23 8.63
CA LYS A 438 -11.95 -15.67 8.93
C LYS A 438 -11.41 -16.55 7.80
N ARG A 439 -10.93 -15.96 6.70
CA ARG A 439 -10.39 -16.63 5.51
C ARG A 439 -11.39 -17.53 4.78
N ASN A 440 -12.69 -17.28 4.97
CA ASN A 440 -13.78 -17.93 4.27
C ASN A 440 -14.28 -17.05 3.11
N LEU A 441 -13.39 -16.80 2.14
CA LEU A 441 -13.62 -15.94 0.99
C LEU A 441 -14.80 -16.43 0.13
N LYS A 442 -15.00 -17.76 0.07
CA LYS A 442 -16.14 -18.38 -0.62
C LYS A 442 -17.48 -17.93 -0.02
N ARG A 443 -17.61 -17.92 1.31
CA ARG A 443 -18.82 -17.45 1.99
C ARG A 443 -19.03 -15.95 1.82
N ALA A 444 -17.97 -15.15 1.99
CA ALA A 444 -18.02 -13.70 1.78
C ALA A 444 -18.51 -13.35 0.36
N ASN A 445 -17.91 -13.97 -0.67
CA ASN A 445 -18.31 -13.79 -2.06
C ASN A 445 -19.77 -14.21 -2.32
N LYS A 446 -20.23 -15.31 -1.71
CA LYS A 446 -21.63 -15.75 -1.83
C LYS A 446 -22.60 -14.72 -1.24
N ILE A 447 -22.28 -14.13 -0.09
CA ILE A 447 -23.06 -13.04 0.52
C ILE A 447 -23.12 -11.83 -0.42
N ILE A 448 -21.97 -11.37 -0.92
CA ILE A 448 -21.89 -10.21 -1.81
C ILE A 448 -22.70 -10.45 -3.09
N LYS A 449 -22.55 -11.62 -3.72
CA LYS A 449 -23.37 -12.00 -4.89
C LYS A 449 -24.86 -12.02 -4.59
N ALA A 450 -25.27 -12.52 -3.42
CA ALA A 450 -26.68 -12.53 -3.03
C ALA A 450 -27.23 -11.12 -2.84
N ILE A 451 -26.45 -10.20 -2.28
CA ILE A 451 -26.82 -8.79 -2.16
C ILE A 451 -27.02 -8.21 -3.56
N THR A 452 -26.00 -8.31 -4.43
CA THR A 452 -26.06 -7.76 -5.80
C THR A 452 -27.20 -8.35 -6.64
N ARG A 453 -27.62 -9.59 -6.36
CA ARG A 453 -28.68 -10.28 -7.11
C ARG A 453 -30.09 -9.84 -6.70
N PHE A 454 -30.30 -9.44 -5.45
CA PHE A 454 -31.65 -9.24 -4.90
C PHE A 454 -31.93 -7.85 -4.33
N TYR A 455 -30.92 -6.99 -4.28
CA TYR A 455 -31.02 -5.60 -3.84
C TYR A 455 -30.35 -4.69 -4.86
#